data_AF-A0A7C4VAU3-F1
#
_entry.id   AF-A0A7C4VAU3-F1
#
_cell.length_a   1.000
_cell.length_b   1.000
_cell.length_c   1.000
_cell.angle_alpha   90.00
_cell.angle_beta   90.00
_cell.angle_gamma   90.00
#
_symmetry.space_group_name_H-M   'P 1'
#
loop_
_entity.id
_entity.type
_entity.pdbx_description
1 polymer ?
#
loop_
_entity_poly.entity_id
_entity_poly.type
_entity_poly.pdbx_seq_one_letter_code
_entity_poly.pdbx_strand_id
1 'polypeptide(L)'
;MDWIDLLWRLGVIAVVTFAATFVWVFGQRLLARWDKPHVLNEDRVVIRPWPPLWFVMGALLGLVVLAGLGALYWAPRNISLWLIMAACFAIVAPLAIVSLLAALPTARIEWTRTSIEGPASQFSMRRRELSWQEIERVGRTWFGFYYVESVRGGRIFWSDAYISHRNLWRAIANLRPQLVDSIKQMAAANG
;
A
#
# COMPACT_ATOMS: atom_id res chain seq x y z
N MET A 1 41.30 -12.56 -12.25
CA MET A 1 39.85 -12.82 -12.15
C MET A 1 39.55 -13.92 -13.16
N ASP A 2 38.99 -15.03 -12.72
CA ASP A 2 38.78 -16.21 -13.58
C ASP A 2 37.59 -15.97 -14.53
N TRP A 3 37.67 -16.49 -15.75
CA TRP A 3 36.64 -16.26 -16.79
C TRP A 3 35.30 -16.92 -16.40
N ILE A 4 35.35 -18.02 -15.64
CA ILE A 4 34.17 -18.68 -15.06
C ILE A 4 33.47 -17.73 -14.08
N ASP A 5 34.24 -17.02 -13.27
CA ASP A 5 33.76 -16.05 -12.27
C ASP A 5 33.08 -14.86 -12.96
N LEU A 6 33.64 -14.40 -14.09
CA LEU A 6 33.05 -13.35 -14.92
C LEU A 6 31.72 -13.79 -15.55
N LEU A 7 31.66 -14.99 -16.14
CA LEU A 7 30.43 -15.52 -16.76
C LEU A 7 29.32 -15.71 -15.72
N TRP A 8 29.67 -16.17 -14.52
CA TRP A 8 28.70 -16.33 -13.44
C TRP A 8 28.11 -14.98 -13.01
N ARG A 9 28.95 -13.93 -12.86
CA ARG A 9 28.51 -12.56 -12.54
C ARG A 9 27.56 -12.00 -13.59
N LEU A 10 27.88 -12.18 -14.87
CA LEU A 10 27.04 -11.72 -15.98
C LEU A 10 25.70 -12.46 -16.00
N GLY A 11 25.70 -13.77 -15.69
CA GLY A 11 24.48 -14.58 -15.56
C GLY A 11 23.54 -14.06 -14.48
N VAL A 12 24.06 -13.74 -13.28
CA VAL A 12 23.25 -13.16 -12.20
C VAL A 12 22.65 -11.83 -12.62
N ILE A 13 23.48 -10.91 -13.12
CA ILE A 13 23.01 -9.58 -13.53
C ILE A 13 21.90 -9.72 -14.58
N ALA A 14 22.07 -10.59 -15.58
CA ALA A 14 21.07 -10.82 -16.61
C ALA A 14 19.75 -11.36 -16.05
N VAL A 15 19.78 -12.38 -15.18
CA VAL A 15 18.56 -12.95 -14.56
C VAL A 15 17.84 -11.91 -13.71
N VAL A 16 18.60 -11.09 -13.01
CA VAL A 16 18.10 -10.06 -12.11
C VAL A 16 17.46 -8.92 -12.87
N THR A 17 18.15 -8.37 -13.86
CA THR A 17 17.61 -7.32 -14.72
C THR A 17 16.38 -7.84 -15.48
N PHE A 18 16.40 -9.08 -15.94
CA PHE A 18 15.25 -9.71 -16.57
C PHE A 18 14.06 -9.82 -15.61
N ALA A 19 14.26 -10.32 -14.38
CA ALA A 19 13.19 -10.43 -13.39
C ALA A 19 12.60 -9.06 -13.02
N ALA A 20 13.45 -8.05 -12.78
CA ALA A 20 13.01 -6.69 -12.48
C ALA A 20 12.22 -6.07 -13.65
N THR A 21 12.73 -6.23 -14.88
CA THR A 21 12.06 -5.71 -16.10
C THR A 21 10.75 -6.45 -16.37
N PHE A 22 10.71 -7.77 -16.13
CA PHE A 22 9.50 -8.58 -16.27
C PHE A 22 8.44 -8.16 -15.26
N VAL A 23 8.79 -8.03 -13.99
CA VAL A 23 7.88 -7.53 -12.93
C VAL A 23 7.37 -6.12 -13.27
N TRP A 24 8.24 -5.24 -13.78
CA TRP A 24 7.87 -3.91 -14.21
C TRP A 24 6.89 -3.92 -15.39
N VAL A 25 7.24 -4.56 -16.51
CA VAL A 25 6.42 -4.57 -17.75
C VAL A 25 5.11 -5.32 -17.55
N PHE A 26 5.15 -6.47 -16.88
CA PHE A 26 3.96 -7.26 -16.61
C PHE A 26 3.07 -6.60 -15.54
N GLY A 27 3.69 -5.95 -14.55
CA GLY A 27 3.04 -5.04 -13.63
C GLY A 27 2.26 -3.97 -14.40
N GLN A 28 2.93 -3.11 -15.16
CA GLN A 28 2.32 -2.03 -15.96
C GLN A 28 1.10 -2.49 -16.78
N ARG A 29 1.16 -3.67 -17.42
CA ARG A 29 0.03 -4.22 -18.20
C ARG A 29 -1.15 -4.69 -17.35
N LEU A 30 -0.89 -5.25 -16.17
CA LEU A 30 -1.94 -5.55 -15.19
C LEU A 30 -2.56 -4.26 -14.63
N LEU A 31 -1.75 -3.23 -14.40
CA LEU A 31 -2.19 -1.96 -13.85
C LEU A 31 -3.13 -1.20 -14.77
N ALA A 32 -2.84 -1.20 -16.08
CA ALA A 32 -3.70 -0.58 -17.09
C ALA A 32 -5.13 -1.18 -17.13
N ARG A 33 -5.33 -2.40 -16.63
CA ARG A 33 -6.66 -3.05 -16.59
C ARG A 33 -7.46 -2.71 -15.33
N TRP A 34 -6.83 -2.17 -14.29
CA TRP A 34 -7.43 -2.04 -12.95
C TRP A 34 -7.82 -0.60 -12.58
N ASP A 35 -7.54 0.37 -13.45
CA ASP A 35 -7.69 1.81 -13.15
C ASP A 35 -9.13 2.35 -13.25
N LYS A 36 -10.12 1.49 -13.46
CA LYS A 36 -11.53 1.90 -13.48
C LYS A 36 -12.18 1.60 -12.13
N PRO A 37 -12.70 2.62 -11.39
CA PRO A 37 -13.53 2.36 -10.22
C PRO A 37 -14.68 1.45 -10.65
N HIS A 38 -14.73 0.24 -10.09
CA HIS A 38 -15.82 -0.69 -10.37
C HIS A 38 -17.02 -0.21 -9.55
N VAL A 39 -17.89 0.57 -10.17
CA VAL A 39 -19.26 0.78 -9.69
C VAL A 39 -19.95 -0.58 -9.81
N LEU A 40 -20.05 -1.29 -8.69
CA LEU A 40 -20.58 -2.67 -8.64
C LEU A 40 -22.11 -2.70 -8.70
N ASN A 41 -22.76 -1.60 -8.32
CA ASN A 41 -24.17 -1.29 -8.49
C ASN A 41 -24.35 0.21 -8.27
N GLU A 42 -25.38 0.85 -8.83
CA GLU A 42 -25.63 2.30 -8.70
C GLU A 42 -25.63 2.80 -7.24
N ASP A 43 -25.92 1.89 -6.29
CA ASP A 43 -26.00 2.19 -4.86
C ASP A 43 -24.78 1.76 -4.03
N ARG A 44 -23.77 1.11 -4.64
CA ARG A 44 -22.59 0.64 -3.92
C ARG A 44 -21.31 0.94 -4.67
N VAL A 45 -20.48 1.78 -4.05
CA VAL A 45 -19.16 2.15 -4.57
C VAL A 45 -18.10 1.45 -3.73
N VAL A 46 -17.09 0.90 -4.41
CA VAL A 46 -15.96 0.21 -3.78
C VAL A 46 -14.66 0.86 -4.23
N ILE A 47 -13.85 1.27 -3.26
CA ILE A 47 -12.45 1.66 -3.47
C ILE A 47 -11.52 0.59 -2.89
N ARG A 48 -10.40 0.39 -3.56
CA ARG A 48 -9.38 -0.58 -3.18
C ARG A 48 -8.02 0.11 -3.11
N PRO A 49 -7.08 -0.41 -2.31
CA PRO A 49 -5.69 -0.01 -2.38
C PRO A 49 -5.19 -0.17 -3.82
N TRP A 50 -4.35 0.76 -4.25
CA TRP A 50 -3.77 0.83 -5.58
C TRP A 50 -2.90 -0.42 -5.79
N PRO A 51 -3.28 -1.34 -6.68
CA PRO A 51 -2.51 -2.56 -6.96
C PRO A 51 -1.04 -2.32 -7.34
N PRO A 52 -0.64 -1.21 -8.01
CA PRO A 52 0.76 -0.89 -8.26
C PRO A 52 1.63 -0.81 -7.02
N LEU A 53 1.04 -0.50 -5.85
CA LEU A 53 1.79 -0.45 -4.60
C LEU A 53 2.47 -1.81 -4.32
N TRP A 54 1.84 -2.93 -4.64
CA TRP A 54 2.45 -4.27 -4.51
C TRP A 54 3.63 -4.47 -5.44
N PHE A 55 3.51 -3.96 -6.68
CA PHE A 55 4.59 -4.07 -7.66
C PHE A 55 5.77 -3.19 -7.27
N VAL A 56 5.53 -1.98 -6.79
CA VAL A 56 6.58 -1.09 -6.28
C VAL A 56 7.25 -1.68 -5.05
N MET A 57 6.47 -2.15 -4.07
CA MET A 57 7.03 -2.79 -2.87
C MET A 57 7.78 -4.07 -3.22
N GLY A 58 7.26 -4.91 -4.12
CA GLY A 58 7.93 -6.11 -4.59
C GLY A 58 9.22 -5.82 -5.38
N ALA A 59 9.23 -4.77 -6.19
CA ALA A 59 10.43 -4.32 -6.89
C ALA A 59 11.49 -3.78 -5.92
N LEU A 60 11.08 -2.98 -4.92
CA LEU A 60 11.96 -2.52 -3.85
C LEU A 60 12.51 -3.69 -3.04
N LEU A 61 11.67 -4.67 -2.71
CA LEU A 61 12.06 -5.90 -2.03
C LEU A 61 13.11 -6.67 -2.84
N GLY A 62 12.87 -6.82 -4.14
CA GLY A 62 13.81 -7.39 -5.09
C GLY A 62 15.13 -6.65 -5.05
N LEU A 63 15.14 -5.32 -5.20
CA LEU A 63 16.35 -4.50 -5.13
C LEU A 63 17.12 -4.68 -3.82
N VAL A 64 16.45 -4.75 -2.67
CA VAL A 64 17.10 -4.98 -1.38
C VAL A 64 17.74 -6.37 -1.32
N VAL A 65 17.03 -7.41 -1.77
CA VAL A 65 17.59 -8.77 -1.83
C VAL A 65 18.82 -8.81 -2.73
N LEU A 66 18.77 -8.13 -3.87
CA LEU A 66 19.87 -8.05 -4.83
C LEU A 66 21.08 -7.31 -4.27
N ALA A 67 20.85 -6.17 -3.61
CA ALA A 67 21.89 -5.43 -2.91
C ALA A 67 22.51 -6.28 -1.80
N GLY A 68 21.70 -7.05 -1.06
CA GLY A 68 22.15 -8.00 -0.05
C GLY A 68 23.04 -9.10 -0.62
N LEU A 69 22.63 -9.72 -1.73
CA LEU A 69 23.42 -10.73 -2.44
C LEU A 69 24.72 -10.15 -3.01
N GLY A 70 24.67 -8.93 -3.56
CA GLY A 70 25.85 -8.20 -4.02
C GLY A 70 26.81 -7.87 -2.88
N ALA A 71 26.29 -7.43 -1.73
CA ALA A 71 27.08 -7.16 -0.54
C ALA A 71 27.73 -8.45 0.01
N LEU A 72 27.01 -9.57 0.02
CA LEU A 72 27.53 -10.90 0.34
C LEU A 72 28.71 -11.29 -0.57
N TYR A 73 28.61 -10.97 -1.86
CA TYR A 73 29.64 -11.28 -2.84
C TYR A 73 30.93 -10.47 -2.64
N TRP A 74 30.81 -9.20 -2.23
CA TRP A 74 31.95 -8.30 -1.99
C TRP A 74 32.41 -8.27 -0.53
N ALA A 75 31.68 -8.93 0.38
CA ALA A 75 32.00 -8.92 1.78
C ALA A 75 33.37 -9.57 2.01
N PRO A 76 34.29 -8.90 2.73
CA PRO A 76 35.52 -9.54 3.14
C PRO A 76 35.20 -10.79 3.98
N ARG A 77 36.02 -11.84 3.85
CA ARG A 77 35.76 -13.19 4.43
C ARG A 77 35.56 -13.22 5.95
N ASN A 78 35.78 -12.10 6.65
CA ASN A 78 35.61 -11.92 8.08
C ASN A 78 34.22 -11.41 8.51
N ILE A 79 33.36 -10.97 7.59
CA ILE A 79 31.99 -10.59 7.92
C ILE A 79 31.14 -11.86 8.00
N SER A 80 30.51 -12.07 9.16
CA SER A 80 29.59 -13.18 9.36
C SER A 80 28.42 -13.09 8.38
N LEU A 81 28.26 -14.13 7.59
CA LEU A 81 27.17 -14.27 6.61
C LEU A 81 25.79 -14.11 7.27
N TRP A 82 25.68 -14.50 8.55
CA TRP A 82 24.51 -14.32 9.39
C TRP A 82 24.14 -12.86 9.65
N LEU A 83 25.13 -11.95 9.77
CA LEU A 83 24.87 -10.52 9.96
C LEU A 83 24.28 -9.89 8.70
N ILE A 84 24.78 -10.27 7.52
CA ILE A 84 24.26 -9.77 6.24
C ILE A 84 22.84 -10.29 6.02
N MET A 85 22.58 -11.58 6.30
CA MET A 85 21.23 -12.14 6.21
C MET A 85 20.26 -11.50 7.21
N ALA A 86 20.68 -11.28 8.45
CA ALA A 86 19.86 -10.61 9.46
C ALA A 86 19.52 -9.18 9.06
N ALA A 87 20.48 -8.41 8.52
CA ALA A 87 20.25 -7.06 8.04
C ALA A 87 19.28 -7.03 6.84
N CYS A 88 19.45 -7.94 5.89
CA CYS A 88 18.53 -8.06 4.76
C CYS A 88 17.13 -8.44 5.23
N PHE A 89 17.00 -9.43 6.12
CA PHE A 89 15.71 -9.85 6.66
C PHE A 89 15.02 -8.75 7.45
N ALA A 90 15.75 -7.99 8.27
CA ALA A 90 15.22 -6.88 9.05
C ALA A 90 14.63 -5.76 8.17
N ILE A 91 15.14 -5.57 6.94
CA ILE A 91 14.60 -4.59 5.99
C ILE A 91 13.45 -5.20 5.17
N VAL A 92 13.65 -6.41 4.65
CA VAL A 92 12.72 -7.09 3.73
C VAL A 92 11.44 -7.53 4.44
N ALA A 93 11.53 -8.09 5.64
CA ALA A 93 10.37 -8.68 6.32
C ALA A 93 9.28 -7.65 6.66
N PRO A 94 9.58 -6.45 7.21
CA PRO A 94 8.55 -5.43 7.44
C PRO A 94 7.88 -4.96 6.15
N LEU A 95 8.67 -4.75 5.08
CA LEU A 95 8.17 -4.35 3.76
C LEU A 95 7.23 -5.41 3.16
N ALA A 96 7.60 -6.68 3.26
CA ALA A 96 6.78 -7.81 2.80
C ALA A 96 5.49 -7.95 3.63
N ILE A 97 5.55 -7.76 4.95
CA ILE A 97 4.37 -7.81 5.83
C ILE A 97 3.39 -6.69 5.50
N VAL A 98 3.88 -5.44 5.35
CA VAL A 98 3.03 -4.31 4.95
C VAL A 98 2.40 -4.56 3.58
N SER A 99 3.17 -5.15 2.67
CA SER A 99 2.69 -5.54 1.34
C SER A 99 1.56 -6.58 1.41
N LEU A 100 1.77 -7.63 2.20
CA LEU A 100 0.79 -8.70 2.36
C LEU A 100 -0.49 -8.18 3.01
N LEU A 101 -0.37 -7.37 4.08
CA LEU A 101 -1.51 -6.86 4.84
C LEU A 101 -2.42 -5.99 3.99
N ALA A 102 -1.86 -5.18 3.11
CA ALA A 102 -2.66 -4.28 2.32
C ALA A 102 -3.20 -4.92 1.01
N ALA A 103 -2.70 -6.11 0.64
CA ALA A 103 -3.31 -6.97 -0.39
C ALA A 103 -4.55 -7.73 0.10
N LEU A 104 -4.83 -7.72 1.41
CA LEU A 104 -5.97 -8.44 1.97
C LEU A 104 -7.30 -7.84 1.52
N PRO A 105 -8.34 -8.66 1.27
CA PRO A 105 -9.69 -8.19 0.93
C PRO A 105 -10.31 -7.28 1.99
N THR A 106 -9.75 -7.29 3.20
CA THR A 106 -10.14 -6.46 4.34
C THR A 106 -9.71 -5.01 4.19
N ALA A 107 -8.75 -4.72 3.30
CA ALA A 107 -8.25 -3.37 3.00
C ALA A 107 -9.11 -2.62 1.97
N ARG A 108 -10.31 -3.10 1.60
CA ARG A 108 -11.21 -2.35 0.71
C ARG A 108 -12.18 -1.50 1.53
N ILE A 109 -12.59 -0.38 0.95
CA ILE A 109 -13.64 0.46 1.52
C ILE A 109 -14.82 0.45 0.58
N GLU A 110 -15.99 0.23 1.15
CA GLU A 110 -17.24 0.13 0.43
C GLU A 110 -18.19 1.13 1.06
N TRP A 111 -18.97 1.84 0.26
CA TRP A 111 -20.03 2.67 0.82
C TRP A 111 -21.28 2.59 -0.02
N THR A 112 -22.38 2.85 0.68
CA THR A 112 -23.74 2.93 0.16
C THR A 112 -24.28 4.34 0.40
N ARG A 113 -25.57 4.55 0.08
CA ARG A 113 -26.26 5.80 0.42
C ARG A 113 -26.41 6.02 1.92
N THR A 114 -26.40 4.96 2.73
CA THR A 114 -26.70 5.03 4.17
C THR A 114 -25.50 4.76 5.07
N SER A 115 -24.51 4.01 4.58
CA SER A 115 -23.35 3.59 5.37
C SER A 115 -22.04 3.59 4.60
N ILE A 116 -20.95 3.55 5.36
CA ILE A 116 -19.59 3.30 4.89
C ILE A 116 -19.00 2.14 5.69
N GLU A 117 -18.34 1.23 5.00
CA GLU A 117 -17.70 0.05 5.58
C GLU A 117 -16.22 0.00 5.18
N GLY A 118 -15.34 -0.31 6.13
CA GLY A 118 -13.91 -0.41 5.86
C GLY A 118 -13.10 -0.92 7.05
N PRO A 119 -11.76 -0.80 6.98
CA PRO A 119 -10.86 -1.26 8.04
C PRO A 119 -11.07 -0.50 9.36
N ALA A 120 -11.29 -1.23 10.46
CA ALA A 120 -11.51 -0.64 11.78
C ALA A 120 -10.25 -0.06 12.43
N SER A 121 -9.07 -0.42 11.92
CA SER A 121 -7.75 0.07 12.31
C SER A 121 -6.79 -0.09 11.15
N GLN A 122 -5.74 0.76 11.10
CA GLN A 122 -4.68 0.73 10.09
C GLN A 122 -3.97 -0.64 9.96
N PHE A 123 -4.01 -1.48 10.99
CA PHE A 123 -3.40 -2.82 10.99
C PHE A 123 -4.39 -3.96 11.27
N SER A 124 -5.68 -3.66 11.41
CA SER A 124 -6.67 -4.69 11.71
C SER A 124 -7.31 -5.21 10.44
N MET A 125 -7.46 -6.54 10.39
CA MET A 125 -8.30 -7.21 9.40
C MET A 125 -9.80 -7.05 9.70
N ARG A 126 -10.17 -6.54 10.88
CA ARG A 126 -11.57 -6.34 11.27
C ARG A 126 -12.15 -5.19 10.46
N ARG A 127 -13.29 -5.45 9.83
CA ARG A 127 -14.09 -4.42 9.16
C ARG A 127 -15.09 -3.82 10.13
N ARG A 128 -15.45 -2.57 9.88
CA ARG A 128 -16.47 -1.83 10.61
C ARG A 128 -17.33 -1.10 9.61
N GLU A 129 -18.64 -1.18 9.83
CA GLU A 129 -19.63 -0.35 9.16
C GLU A 129 -20.00 0.81 10.08
N LEU A 130 -20.12 2.01 9.52
CA LEU A 130 -20.60 3.21 10.17
C LEU A 130 -21.73 3.79 9.32
N SER A 131 -22.82 4.19 9.97
CA SER A 131 -23.83 5.01 9.29
C SER A 131 -23.22 6.38 8.98
N TRP A 132 -23.54 6.96 7.82
CA TRP A 132 -23.13 8.34 7.52
C TRP A 132 -23.56 9.30 8.63
N GLN A 133 -24.73 9.04 9.23
CA GLN A 133 -25.28 9.88 10.30
C GLN A 133 -24.42 9.88 11.57
N GLU A 134 -23.71 8.79 11.83
CA GLU A 134 -22.89 8.60 13.03
C GLU A 134 -21.50 9.24 12.91
N ILE A 135 -21.06 9.64 11.71
CA ILE A 135 -19.70 10.17 11.49
C ILE A 135 -19.60 11.59 12.01
N GLU A 136 -18.90 11.78 13.12
CA GLU A 136 -18.73 13.07 13.79
C GLU A 136 -17.46 13.78 13.35
N ARG A 137 -16.40 13.03 13.04
CA ARG A 137 -15.08 13.61 12.80
C ARG A 137 -14.39 12.94 11.62
N VAL A 138 -13.59 13.73 10.93
CA VAL A 138 -12.59 13.27 9.97
C VAL A 138 -11.21 13.71 10.43
N GLY A 139 -10.19 12.93 10.12
CA GLY A 139 -8.83 13.25 10.54
C GLY A 139 -7.76 12.51 9.76
N ARG A 140 -6.51 12.79 10.13
CA ARG A 140 -5.32 12.10 9.65
C ARG A 140 -4.49 11.62 10.84
N THR A 141 -3.92 10.42 10.75
CA THR A 141 -2.97 9.90 11.73
C THR A 141 -1.59 10.46 11.46
N TRP A 142 -0.69 10.35 12.45
CA TRP A 142 0.72 10.70 12.28
C TRP A 142 1.40 9.95 11.12
N PHE A 143 0.98 8.70 10.89
CA PHE A 143 1.47 7.86 9.80
C PHE A 143 0.84 8.17 8.43
N GLY A 144 0.06 9.24 8.34
CA GLY A 144 -0.52 9.70 7.09
C GLY A 144 -1.80 8.98 6.64
N PHE A 145 -2.38 8.11 7.48
CA PHE A 145 -3.67 7.48 7.19
C PHE A 145 -4.81 8.45 7.51
N TYR A 146 -5.79 8.55 6.62
CA TYR A 146 -7.03 9.24 6.89
C TYR A 146 -7.98 8.36 7.67
N TYR A 147 -8.89 8.98 8.40
CA TYR A 147 -9.97 8.28 9.07
C TYR A 147 -11.25 9.11 9.12
N VAL A 148 -12.36 8.38 9.17
CA VAL A 148 -13.64 8.87 9.69
C VAL A 148 -13.88 8.24 11.06
N GLU A 149 -14.43 9.00 11.98
CA GLU A 149 -14.71 8.59 13.36
C GLU A 149 -16.17 8.84 13.69
N SER A 150 -16.81 7.85 14.29
CA SER A 150 -18.19 7.94 14.77
C SER A 150 -18.28 8.55 16.17
N VAL A 151 -19.47 9.02 16.53
CA VAL A 151 -19.78 9.51 17.90
C VAL A 151 -19.42 8.50 18.99
N ARG A 152 -19.44 7.20 18.67
CA ARG A 152 -19.09 6.11 19.58
C ARG A 152 -17.59 5.75 19.59
N GLY A 153 -16.74 6.56 18.95
CA GLY A 153 -15.30 6.32 18.81
C GLY A 153 -14.93 5.25 17.78
N GLY A 154 -15.89 4.81 16.97
CA GLY A 154 -15.64 3.83 15.91
C GLY A 154 -14.96 4.47 14.71
N ARG A 155 -13.79 3.97 14.29
CA ARG A 155 -13.05 4.53 13.15
C ARG A 155 -13.03 3.60 11.94
N ILE A 156 -13.00 4.20 10.75
CA ILE A 156 -12.65 3.56 9.47
C ILE A 156 -11.45 4.28 8.88
N PHE A 157 -10.41 3.53 8.49
CA PHE A 157 -9.12 4.07 8.04
C PHE A 157 -8.86 3.82 6.55
N TRP A 158 -8.20 4.79 5.88
CA TRP A 158 -7.68 4.65 4.52
C TRP A 158 -6.41 5.48 4.32
N SER A 159 -5.81 5.41 3.13
CA SER A 159 -4.65 6.23 2.76
C SER A 159 -4.78 6.76 1.33
N ASP A 160 -3.86 7.66 0.95
CA ASP A 160 -3.77 8.15 -0.44
C ASP A 160 -3.47 7.03 -1.45
N ALA A 161 -2.97 5.89 -0.97
CA ALA A 161 -2.76 4.71 -1.79
C ALA A 161 -4.06 4.07 -2.25
N TYR A 162 -5.26 4.53 -1.87
CA TYR A 162 -6.52 4.00 -2.40
C TYR A 162 -6.87 4.64 -3.74
N ILE A 163 -7.21 3.82 -4.73
CA ILE A 163 -7.73 4.30 -6.02
C ILE A 163 -8.99 5.11 -5.75
N SER A 164 -9.09 6.27 -6.38
CA SER A 164 -10.28 7.12 -6.28
C SER A 164 -10.61 7.57 -4.85
N HIS A 165 -9.63 7.69 -3.95
CA HIS A 165 -9.86 8.26 -2.61
C HIS A 165 -10.51 9.66 -2.67
N ARG A 166 -10.27 10.42 -3.74
CA ARG A 166 -10.95 11.71 -4.01
C ARG A 166 -12.48 11.57 -4.13
N ASN A 167 -12.98 10.45 -4.66
CA ASN A 167 -14.42 10.18 -4.73
C ASN A 167 -15.00 9.92 -3.35
N LEU A 168 -14.25 9.25 -2.47
CA LEU A 168 -14.64 9.10 -1.08
C LEU A 168 -14.71 10.45 -0.37
N TRP A 169 -13.73 11.35 -0.57
CA TRP A 169 -13.80 12.71 -0.03
C TRP A 169 -15.02 13.49 -0.52
N ARG A 170 -15.35 13.41 -1.82
CA ARG A 170 -16.57 14.02 -2.37
C ARG A 170 -17.83 13.41 -1.75
N ALA A 171 -17.88 12.09 -1.57
CA ALA A 171 -19.00 11.42 -0.93
C ALA A 171 -19.18 11.89 0.53
N ILE A 172 -18.09 12.00 1.29
CA ILE A 172 -18.12 12.54 2.66
C ILE A 172 -18.62 13.98 2.65
N ALA A 173 -18.08 14.85 1.77
CA ALA A 173 -18.50 16.24 1.68
C ALA A 173 -19.99 16.40 1.33
N ASN A 174 -20.51 15.55 0.44
CA ASN A 174 -21.92 15.59 0.01
C ASN A 174 -22.86 15.04 1.08
N LEU A 175 -22.51 13.92 1.73
CA LEU A 175 -23.38 13.25 2.70
C LEU A 175 -23.23 13.82 4.12
N ARG A 176 -22.13 14.51 4.40
CA ARG A 176 -21.81 15.16 5.68
C ARG A 176 -21.24 16.57 5.47
N PRO A 177 -22.07 17.55 5.05
CA PRO A 177 -21.63 18.91 4.78
C PRO A 177 -20.94 19.59 5.96
N GLN A 178 -21.31 19.25 7.20
CA GLN A 178 -20.70 19.79 8.41
C GLN A 178 -19.21 19.41 8.58
N LEU A 179 -18.72 18.39 7.86
CA LEU A 179 -17.33 17.95 7.92
C LEU A 179 -16.44 18.66 6.89
N VAL A 180 -17.02 19.45 5.99
CA VAL A 180 -16.30 20.06 4.85
C VAL A 180 -15.18 20.98 5.30
N ASP A 181 -15.38 21.75 6.37
CA ASP A 181 -14.34 22.67 6.86
C ASP A 181 -13.15 21.90 7.47
N SER A 182 -13.43 20.81 8.20
CA SER A 182 -12.39 19.89 8.68
C SER A 182 -11.61 19.27 7.51
N ILE A 183 -12.29 18.91 6.41
CA ILE A 183 -11.64 18.39 5.19
C ILE A 183 -10.73 19.46 4.57
N LYS A 184 -11.20 20.71 4.46
CA LYS A 184 -10.39 21.82 3.92
C LYS A 184 -9.16 22.10 4.77
N GLN A 185 -9.31 22.11 6.10
CA GLN A 185 -8.18 22.29 7.01
C GLN A 185 -7.13 21.19 6.86
N MET A 186 -7.57 19.93 6.74
CA MET A 186 -6.64 18.82 6.48
C MET A 186 -5.96 18.93 5.12
N ALA A 187 -6.67 19.37 4.08
CA ALA A 187 -6.09 19.58 2.76
C ALA A 187 -5.04 20.71 2.76
N ALA A 188 -5.31 21.80 3.48
CA ALA A 188 -4.39 22.92 3.61
C ALA A 188 -3.12 22.56 4.39
N ALA A 189 -3.21 21.66 5.37
CA ALA A 189 -2.04 21.17 6.11
C ALA A 189 -1.10 20.26 5.30
N ASN A 190 -1.49 19.85 4.10
CA ASN A 190 -0.74 18.93 3.24
C ASN A 190 -0.11 19.58 2.00
N GLY A 191 -0.35 20.88 1.77
CA GLY A 191 0.24 21.67 0.69
C GLY A 191 1.47 22.44 1.16
#